data_AF-A0A963PSL6-F1
#
_entry.id   AF-A0A963PSL6-F1
#
_cell.length_a   1.000
_cell.length_b   1.000
_cell.length_c   1.000
_cell.angle_alpha   90.00
_cell.angle_beta   90.00
_cell.angle_gamma   90.00
#
_symmetry.space_group_name_H-M   'P 1'
#
loop_
_entity.id
_entity.type
_entity.pdbx_description
1 polymer ?
#
loop_
_entity_poly.entity_id
_entity_poly.type
_entity_poly.pdbx_seq_one_letter_code
_entity_poly.pdbx_strand_id
1 'polypeptide(L)'
;VVEVIAGLQTDTQACGALTAYVRQMGHTPVQASDTPGFIVNHAGRGYGTEALRIVGENIADFATIDRILKDQVGFKLGPFELMDLTALDVSHPVMESVYRQYYEEPRYRPSVITAQRLAGGVVGRKVGQGFYRYVDGKAELAPEPPTPQVDTLPPVWVSQRAARKPQLLQLLKKLGAQIETGQNPSPAALTLVAPLGFDVTTMAVVERLDPARTVGIDMLVDDDTTRRRVLATNPATRPDMRDAAHALMARDGKAVSVIRDSGGFVTQRVVATIVNIAADMCQQAICTPQDLELAVKLGLGYPLGPLEMGDRYGPTNVLEVLFNMQTVYGDPRYRPSPWLRRRGAIGLSLLHEEA
;
A
#
# COMPACT_ATOMS: atom_id res chain seq x y z
N VAL A 1 -18.02 15.86 -0.34
CA VAL A 1 -18.86 14.79 -0.91
C VAL A 1 -19.93 14.43 0.10
N VAL A 2 -21.12 14.03 -0.34
CA VAL A 2 -22.21 13.56 0.52
C VAL A 2 -22.69 12.23 -0.03
N GLU A 3 -22.73 11.21 0.82
CA GLU A 3 -23.21 9.87 0.46
C GLU A 3 -24.73 9.82 0.64
N VAL A 4 -25.47 9.56 -0.45
CA VAL A 4 -26.91 9.34 -0.44
C VAL A 4 -27.14 7.83 -0.31
N ILE A 5 -27.60 7.41 0.87
CA ILE A 5 -27.69 5.99 1.23
C ILE A 5 -29.11 5.47 1.03
N ALA A 6 -29.27 4.51 0.13
CA ALA A 6 -30.52 3.81 -0.07
C ALA A 6 -30.61 2.59 0.86
N GLY A 7 -31.46 2.69 1.89
CA GLY A 7 -31.90 1.54 2.68
C GLY A 7 -32.90 0.66 1.91
N LEU A 8 -33.20 -0.53 2.43
CA LEU A 8 -33.99 -1.57 1.75
C LEU A 8 -35.34 -1.11 1.17
N GLN A 9 -36.02 -0.18 1.83
CA GLN A 9 -37.34 0.33 1.43
C GLN A 9 -37.31 1.79 0.96
N THR A 10 -36.14 2.33 0.69
CA THR A 10 -36.00 3.74 0.29
C THR A 10 -36.55 3.92 -1.12
N ASP A 11 -37.46 4.88 -1.27
CA ASP A 11 -37.98 5.27 -2.59
C ASP A 11 -36.86 5.89 -3.44
N THR A 12 -36.71 5.41 -4.68
CA THR A 12 -35.72 5.91 -5.63
C THR A 12 -35.95 7.39 -5.96
N GLN A 13 -37.20 7.87 -5.90
CA GLN A 13 -37.50 9.30 -6.07
C GLN A 13 -36.94 10.15 -4.93
N ALA A 14 -36.97 9.64 -3.70
CA ALA A 14 -36.37 10.32 -2.55
C ALA A 14 -34.84 10.44 -2.70
N CYS A 15 -34.17 9.38 -3.15
CA CYS A 15 -32.73 9.42 -3.48
C CYS A 15 -32.42 10.45 -4.58
N GLY A 16 -33.28 10.53 -5.61
CA GLY A 16 -33.17 11.52 -6.67
C GLY A 16 -33.32 12.97 -6.15
N ALA A 17 -34.30 13.21 -5.28
CA ALA A 17 -34.52 14.51 -4.65
C ALA A 17 -33.35 14.92 -3.75
N LEU A 18 -32.84 14.01 -2.92
CA LEU A 18 -31.66 14.24 -2.08
C LEU A 18 -30.42 14.55 -2.92
N THR A 19 -30.22 13.83 -4.04
CA THR A 19 -29.12 14.10 -4.98
C THR A 19 -29.19 15.52 -5.53
N ALA A 20 -30.37 15.95 -5.96
CA ALA A 20 -30.57 17.32 -6.45
C ALA A 20 -30.31 18.35 -5.35
N TYR A 21 -30.79 18.09 -4.13
CA TYR A 21 -30.59 18.97 -2.98
C TYR A 21 -29.11 19.11 -2.58
N VAL A 22 -28.35 18.00 -2.55
CA VAL A 22 -26.90 18.02 -2.30
C VAL A 22 -26.17 18.89 -3.32
N ARG A 23 -26.55 18.80 -4.60
CA ARG A 23 -25.96 19.65 -5.66
C ARG A 23 -26.29 21.13 -5.47
N GLN A 24 -27.51 21.46 -5.05
CA GLN A 24 -27.91 22.84 -4.75
C GLN A 24 -27.07 23.45 -3.61
N MET A 25 -26.64 22.64 -2.65
CA MET A 25 -25.73 23.06 -1.58
C MET A 25 -24.26 23.16 -2.01
N GLY A 26 -23.95 22.94 -3.30
CA GLY A 26 -22.58 22.99 -3.82
C GLY A 26 -21.73 21.78 -3.47
N HIS A 27 -22.35 20.68 -3.05
CA HIS A 27 -21.68 19.43 -2.73
C HIS A 27 -21.86 18.39 -3.85
N THR A 28 -20.93 17.44 -3.92
CA THR A 28 -20.98 16.30 -4.84
C THR A 28 -21.74 15.15 -4.18
N PRO A 29 -22.92 14.74 -4.68
CA PRO A 29 -23.59 13.53 -4.23
C PRO A 29 -22.95 12.29 -4.84
N VAL A 30 -22.93 11.20 -4.09
CA VAL A 30 -22.61 9.84 -4.55
C VAL A 30 -23.66 8.87 -4.02
N GLN A 31 -24.04 7.85 -4.78
CA GLN A 31 -25.05 6.88 -4.38
C GLN A 31 -24.41 5.64 -3.75
N ALA A 32 -24.99 5.14 -2.67
CA ALA A 32 -24.59 3.88 -2.06
C ALA A 32 -25.79 3.11 -1.51
N SER A 33 -25.68 1.79 -1.45
CA SER A 33 -26.59 0.96 -0.67
C SER A 33 -26.24 0.99 0.82
N ASP A 34 -27.24 0.77 1.67
CA ASP A 34 -27.09 0.72 3.12
C ASP A 34 -26.30 -0.53 3.56
N THR A 35 -24.98 -0.39 3.58
CA THR A 35 -24.04 -1.41 4.01
C THR A 35 -23.07 -0.84 5.05
N PRO A 36 -22.48 -1.69 5.93
CA PRO A 36 -21.65 -1.20 7.03
C PRO A 36 -20.48 -0.32 6.56
N GLY A 37 -20.53 0.97 6.87
CA GLY A 37 -19.48 1.93 6.51
C GLY A 37 -19.64 2.57 5.11
N PHE A 38 -20.75 2.34 4.42
CA PHE A 38 -21.10 2.99 3.15
C PHE A 38 -19.94 2.92 2.13
N ILE A 39 -19.52 4.04 1.52
CA ILE A 39 -18.38 4.09 0.61
C ILE A 39 -17.11 4.53 1.34
N VAL A 40 -17.11 5.76 1.90
CA VAL A 40 -15.88 6.42 2.36
C VAL A 40 -15.25 5.67 3.53
N ASN A 41 -16.06 5.32 4.52
CA ASN A 41 -15.57 4.60 5.69
C ASN A 41 -15.12 3.18 5.32
N HIS A 42 -15.83 2.52 4.42
CA HIS A 42 -15.50 1.17 3.96
C HIS A 42 -14.19 1.14 3.16
N ALA A 43 -14.08 1.96 2.11
CA ALA A 43 -12.90 2.03 1.25
C ALA A 43 -11.62 2.43 1.99
N GLY A 44 -11.75 3.28 3.02
CA GLY A 44 -10.61 3.73 3.83
C GLY A 44 -9.95 2.64 4.68
N ARG A 45 -10.57 1.46 4.84
CA ARG A 45 -10.03 0.40 5.70
C ARG A 45 -8.74 -0.21 5.15
N GLY A 46 -8.53 -0.19 3.83
CA GLY A 46 -7.32 -0.74 3.22
C GLY A 46 -6.03 0.00 3.60
N TYR A 47 -6.12 1.30 3.90
CA TYR A 47 -4.93 2.12 4.17
C TYR A 47 -4.38 1.91 5.59
N GLY A 48 -5.20 2.21 6.61
CA GLY A 48 -4.76 2.14 8.00
C GLY A 48 -4.55 0.70 8.50
N THR A 49 -5.45 -0.23 8.16
CA THR A 49 -5.36 -1.60 8.69
C THR A 49 -4.17 -2.37 8.13
N GLU A 50 -3.81 -2.14 6.85
CA GLU A 50 -2.64 -2.78 6.26
C GLU A 50 -1.33 -2.19 6.77
N ALA A 51 -1.27 -0.86 6.95
CA ALA A 51 -0.12 -0.22 7.60
C ALA A 51 0.11 -0.76 9.02
N LEU A 52 -0.96 -0.97 9.80
CA LEU A 52 -0.88 -1.58 11.12
C LEU A 52 -0.39 -3.03 11.08
N ARG A 53 -0.77 -3.79 10.05
CA ARG A 53 -0.27 -5.17 9.86
C ARG A 53 1.22 -5.19 9.57
N ILE A 54 1.70 -4.31 8.69
CA ILE A 54 3.12 -4.12 8.35
C ILE A 54 3.94 -3.80 9.60
N VAL A 55 3.49 -2.86 10.44
CA VAL A 55 4.20 -2.57 11.70
C VAL A 55 4.14 -3.74 12.67
N GLY A 56 3.00 -4.42 12.77
CA GLY A 56 2.86 -5.59 13.66
C GLY A 56 3.80 -6.73 13.32
N GLU A 57 4.27 -6.81 12.07
CA GLU A 57 5.30 -7.75 11.60
C GLU A 57 6.73 -7.21 11.76
N ASN A 58 6.89 -5.99 12.30
CA ASN A 58 8.17 -5.32 12.47
C ASN A 58 8.93 -5.10 11.16
N ILE A 59 8.20 -4.84 10.07
CA ILE A 59 8.77 -4.60 8.74
C ILE A 59 9.49 -3.26 8.68
N ALA A 60 8.87 -2.21 9.22
CA ALA A 60 9.37 -0.85 9.28
C ALA A 60 8.68 -0.08 10.41
N ASP A 61 9.28 1.03 10.83
CA ASP A 61 8.67 1.93 11.81
C ASP A 61 7.57 2.82 11.20
N PHE A 62 6.83 3.53 12.05
CA PHE A 62 5.72 4.39 11.65
C PHE A 62 6.16 5.47 10.65
N ALA A 63 7.26 6.16 10.94
CA ALA A 63 7.74 7.27 10.12
C ALA A 63 8.21 6.80 8.73
N THR A 64 8.83 5.64 8.64
CA THR A 64 9.28 5.05 7.39
C THR A 64 8.10 4.63 6.53
N ILE A 65 7.08 3.99 7.09
CA ILE A 65 5.87 3.62 6.35
C ILE A 65 5.13 4.86 5.86
N ASP A 66 4.99 5.88 6.70
CA ASP A 66 4.38 7.15 6.33
C ASP A 66 5.14 7.82 5.17
N ARG A 67 6.47 7.86 5.22
CA ARG A 67 7.30 8.37 4.11
C ARG A 67 7.12 7.57 2.83
N ILE A 68 7.14 6.24 2.91
CA ILE A 68 6.99 5.35 1.75
C ILE A 68 5.68 5.64 1.03
N LEU A 69 4.56 5.65 1.75
CA LEU A 69 3.24 5.82 1.14
C LEU A 69 3.04 7.25 0.60
N LYS A 70 3.60 8.26 1.27
CA LYS A 70 3.60 9.63 0.75
C LYS A 70 4.47 9.80 -0.50
N ASP A 71 5.64 9.16 -0.55
CA ASP A 71 6.65 9.42 -1.59
C ASP A 71 6.58 8.49 -2.81
N GLN A 72 6.04 7.26 -2.66
CA GLN A 72 5.84 6.35 -3.79
C GLN A 72 4.45 6.49 -4.43
N VAL A 73 3.39 6.65 -3.63
CA VAL A 73 2.01 6.68 -4.14
C VAL A 73 1.46 8.11 -4.24
N GLY A 74 1.94 9.02 -3.39
CA GLY A 74 1.49 10.41 -3.37
C GLY A 74 0.36 10.70 -2.37
N PHE A 75 0.15 9.85 -1.36
CA PHE A 75 -0.77 10.19 -0.27
C PHE A 75 -0.33 11.49 0.42
N LYS A 76 -1.30 12.32 0.84
CA LYS A 76 -1.00 13.61 1.49
C LYS A 76 -0.47 13.42 2.92
N LEU A 77 -1.07 12.48 3.65
CA LEU A 77 -0.68 12.10 5.01
C LEU A 77 -0.37 10.60 5.03
N GLY A 78 0.66 10.23 5.78
CA GLY A 78 0.91 8.81 6.06
C GLY A 78 -0.22 8.19 6.91
N PRO A 79 -0.39 6.87 6.91
CA PRO A 79 -1.42 6.21 7.69
C PRO A 79 -1.35 6.51 9.20
N PHE A 80 -0.15 6.65 9.77
CA PHE A 80 0.01 6.91 11.21
C PHE A 80 -0.24 8.38 11.54
N GLU A 81 0.27 9.30 10.71
CA GLU A 81 -0.09 10.72 10.76
C GLU A 81 -1.61 10.92 10.69
N LEU A 82 -2.28 10.19 9.79
CA LEU A 82 -3.72 10.27 9.60
C LEU A 82 -4.48 9.75 10.84
N MET A 83 -4.10 8.59 11.38
CA MET A 83 -4.74 8.03 12.57
C MET A 83 -4.55 8.90 13.82
N ASP A 84 -3.40 9.57 13.95
CA ASP A 84 -3.18 10.51 15.05
C ASP A 84 -4.00 11.80 14.87
N LEU A 85 -4.24 12.22 13.63
CA LEU A 85 -5.09 13.37 13.32
C LEU A 85 -6.58 13.08 13.57
N THR A 86 -7.07 11.93 13.12
CA THR A 86 -8.47 11.50 13.33
C THR A 86 -8.74 11.04 14.76
N ALA A 87 -7.68 10.63 15.46
CA ALA A 87 -7.65 10.02 16.78
C ALA A 87 -8.18 8.57 16.83
N LEU A 88 -7.50 7.75 17.64
CA LEU A 88 -7.79 6.32 17.79
C LEU A 88 -9.06 6.03 18.56
N ASP A 89 -9.53 6.92 19.43
CA ASP A 89 -10.81 6.77 20.11
C ASP A 89 -12.02 6.95 19.20
N VAL A 90 -11.83 7.55 18.02
CA VAL A 90 -12.79 7.52 16.92
C VAL A 90 -12.49 6.35 15.98
N SER A 91 -11.23 6.21 15.58
CA SER A 91 -10.85 5.31 14.48
C SER A 91 -10.93 3.84 14.86
N HIS A 92 -10.50 3.45 16.07
CA HIS A 92 -10.47 2.05 16.49
C HIS A 92 -11.88 1.46 16.70
N PRO A 93 -12.82 2.12 17.42
CA PRO A 93 -14.19 1.61 17.53
C PRO A 93 -14.88 1.43 16.18
N VAL A 94 -14.63 2.32 15.22
CA VAL A 94 -15.17 2.19 13.86
C VAL A 94 -14.56 0.98 13.12
N MET A 95 -13.26 0.69 13.31
CA MET A 95 -12.65 -0.54 12.78
C MET A 95 -13.32 -1.79 13.34
N GLU A 96 -13.54 -1.83 14.66
CA GLU A 96 -14.25 -2.96 15.30
C GLU A 96 -15.70 -3.09 14.81
N SER A 97 -16.42 -1.98 14.68
CA SER A 97 -17.81 -1.96 14.20
C SER A 97 -17.92 -2.57 12.81
N VAL A 98 -17.13 -2.07 11.84
CA VAL A 98 -17.14 -2.58 10.47
C VAL A 98 -16.78 -4.07 10.44
N TYR A 99 -15.76 -4.48 11.21
CA TYR A 99 -15.35 -5.88 11.27
C TYR A 99 -16.47 -6.79 11.79
N ARG A 100 -17.14 -6.43 12.89
CA ARG A 100 -18.24 -7.21 13.47
C ARG A 100 -19.48 -7.21 12.57
N GLN A 101 -19.81 -6.08 11.95
CA GLN A 101 -20.97 -5.96 11.05
C GLN A 101 -20.79 -6.74 9.74
N TYR A 102 -19.55 -7.00 9.33
CA TYR A 102 -19.20 -7.91 8.22
C TYR A 102 -18.91 -9.33 8.68
N TYR A 103 -19.42 -9.74 9.85
CA TYR A 103 -19.25 -11.10 10.38
C TYR A 103 -17.80 -11.57 10.39
N GLU A 104 -16.91 -10.70 10.89
CA GLU A 104 -15.50 -10.99 11.11
C GLU A 104 -14.71 -11.26 9.82
N GLU A 105 -15.16 -10.67 8.71
CA GLU A 105 -14.47 -10.68 7.43
C GLU A 105 -12.96 -10.36 7.57
N PRO A 106 -12.05 -11.30 7.25
CA PRO A 106 -10.60 -11.14 7.43
C PRO A 106 -9.99 -9.86 6.85
N ARG A 107 -10.55 -9.33 5.75
CA ARG A 107 -10.11 -8.07 5.13
C ARG A 107 -10.23 -6.86 6.05
N TYR A 108 -11.18 -6.87 6.98
CA TYR A 108 -11.45 -5.73 7.87
C TYR A 108 -10.90 -5.94 9.28
N ARG A 109 -10.13 -7.02 9.52
CA ARG A 109 -9.60 -7.36 10.84
C ARG A 109 -8.85 -6.17 11.46
N PRO A 110 -9.25 -5.71 12.67
CA PRO A 110 -8.57 -4.63 13.39
C PRO A 110 -7.21 -5.09 13.95
N SER A 111 -6.42 -4.14 14.47
CA SER A 111 -5.10 -4.43 15.04
C SER A 111 -5.09 -4.28 16.55
N VAL A 112 -4.40 -5.21 17.23
CA VAL A 112 -4.11 -5.12 18.67
C VAL A 112 -3.30 -3.87 19.02
N ILE A 113 -2.52 -3.34 18.07
CA ILE A 113 -1.70 -2.13 18.26
C ILE A 113 -2.57 -0.92 18.58
N THR A 114 -3.71 -0.77 17.89
CA THR A 114 -4.62 0.36 18.12
C THR A 114 -5.48 0.13 19.35
N ALA A 115 -5.87 -1.12 19.65
CA ALA A 115 -6.57 -1.45 20.90
C ALA A 115 -5.73 -1.09 22.14
N GLN A 116 -4.46 -1.50 22.16
CA GLN A 116 -3.54 -1.22 23.27
C GLN A 116 -3.29 0.29 23.42
N ARG A 117 -3.12 1.02 22.32
CA ARG A 117 -2.93 2.48 22.34
C ARG A 117 -4.16 3.22 22.85
N LEU A 118 -5.35 2.79 22.42
CA LEU A 118 -6.61 3.33 22.92
C LEU A 118 -6.75 3.10 24.43
N ALA A 119 -6.52 1.87 24.89
CA ALA A 119 -6.57 1.54 26.33
C ALA A 119 -5.55 2.33 27.16
N GLY A 120 -4.37 2.63 26.58
CA GLY A 120 -3.34 3.44 27.20
C GLY A 120 -3.57 4.97 27.12
N GLY A 121 -4.68 5.43 26.52
CA GLY A 121 -4.95 6.87 26.36
C GLY A 121 -4.04 7.58 25.34
N VAL A 122 -3.25 6.83 24.57
CA VAL A 122 -2.32 7.35 23.55
C VAL A 122 -3.05 7.39 22.21
N VAL A 123 -3.98 8.34 22.10
CA VAL A 123 -5.00 8.34 21.03
C VAL A 123 -4.71 9.27 19.87
N GLY A 124 -3.65 10.08 19.90
CA GLY A 124 -3.28 10.95 18.80
C GLY A 124 -2.99 12.39 19.20
N ARG A 125 -3.00 13.27 18.19
CA ARG A 125 -2.60 14.68 18.30
C ARG A 125 -3.37 15.45 19.36
N LYS A 126 -4.67 15.16 19.54
CA LYS A 126 -5.54 15.89 20.46
C LYS A 126 -5.18 15.74 21.95
N VAL A 127 -4.44 14.68 22.30
CA VAL A 127 -3.92 14.46 23.66
C VAL A 127 -2.39 14.64 23.73
N GLY A 128 -1.77 15.16 22.67
CA GLY A 128 -0.31 15.35 22.60
C GLY A 128 0.50 14.08 22.31
N GLN A 129 -0.13 12.91 22.20
CA GLN A 129 0.57 11.64 21.98
C GLN A 129 -0.30 10.58 21.29
N GLY A 130 0.25 9.94 20.26
CA GLY A 130 -0.34 8.84 19.51
C GLY A 130 0.71 7.86 19.01
N PHE A 131 0.75 7.62 17.70
CA PHE A 131 1.92 7.02 17.03
C PHE A 131 3.15 7.93 17.13
N TYR A 132 2.92 9.25 17.16
CA TYR A 132 3.95 10.27 17.38
C TYR A 132 3.72 11.04 18.68
N ARG A 133 4.80 11.63 19.19
CA ARG A 133 4.71 12.68 20.21
C ARG A 133 4.46 14.02 19.53
N TYR A 134 3.60 14.84 20.11
CA TYR A 134 3.28 16.17 19.57
C TYR A 134 3.74 17.27 20.52
N VAL A 135 4.63 18.15 20.04
CA VAL A 135 5.09 19.35 20.75
C VAL A 135 4.66 20.57 19.95
N ASP A 136 3.99 21.52 20.59
CA ASP A 136 3.38 22.70 19.94
C ASP A 136 2.52 22.33 18.72
N GLY A 137 1.82 21.21 18.83
CA GLY A 137 0.95 20.67 17.78
C GLY A 137 1.67 20.10 16.56
N LYS A 138 3.00 19.94 16.58
CA LYS A 138 3.82 19.33 15.53
C LYS A 138 4.26 17.92 15.94
N ALA A 139 4.16 16.97 15.02
CA ALA A 139 4.63 15.60 15.24
C ALA A 139 6.17 15.57 15.28
N GLU A 140 6.72 14.88 16.25
CA GLU A 140 8.15 14.54 16.30
C GLU A 140 8.38 13.24 15.54
N LEU A 141 8.86 13.37 14.31
CA LEU A 141 9.20 12.23 13.46
C LEU A 141 10.65 11.81 13.72
N ALA A 142 10.90 10.50 13.75
CA ALA A 142 12.27 9.97 13.75
C ALA A 142 13.01 10.51 12.51
N PRO A 143 14.30 10.92 12.59
CA PRO A 143 15.02 11.45 11.45
C PRO A 143 15.16 10.41 10.32
N GLU A 144 15.39 10.89 9.09
CA GLU A 144 15.69 10.03 7.96
C GLU A 144 17.07 9.38 8.15
N PRO A 145 17.22 8.05 7.99
CA PRO A 145 18.53 7.42 8.04
C PRO A 145 19.46 7.98 6.95
N PRO A 146 20.73 8.26 7.26
CA PRO A 146 21.67 8.74 6.25
C PRO A 146 21.98 7.65 5.22
N THR A 147 22.30 8.07 4.00
CA THR A 147 22.83 7.15 2.97
C THR A 147 24.19 6.60 3.41
N PRO A 148 24.39 5.27 3.40
CA PRO A 148 25.68 4.66 3.72
C PRO A 148 26.78 5.12 2.78
N GLN A 149 27.99 5.34 3.31
CA GLN A 149 29.19 5.56 2.51
C GLN A 149 29.81 4.21 2.15
N VAL A 150 29.99 3.96 0.86
CA VAL A 150 30.53 2.71 0.34
C VAL A 150 31.62 3.04 -0.69
N ASP A 151 32.85 2.62 -0.41
CA ASP A 151 34.03 2.98 -1.21
C ASP A 151 33.98 2.35 -2.61
N THR A 152 33.65 1.05 -2.67
CA THR A 152 33.57 0.28 -3.90
C THR A 152 32.24 -0.46 -3.94
N LEU A 153 31.41 -0.18 -4.94
CA LEU A 153 30.19 -0.95 -5.14
C LEU A 153 30.51 -2.29 -5.82
N PRO A 154 29.88 -3.39 -5.39
CA PRO A 154 29.93 -4.65 -6.12
C PRO A 154 29.25 -4.51 -7.49
N PRO A 155 29.57 -5.40 -8.45
CA PRO A 155 28.76 -5.51 -9.65
C PRO A 155 27.32 -5.92 -9.29
N VAL A 156 26.36 -5.60 -10.16
CA VAL A 156 24.94 -5.81 -9.90
C VAL A 156 24.37 -6.79 -10.92
N TRP A 157 23.70 -7.82 -10.44
CA TRP A 157 22.95 -8.74 -11.26
C TRP A 157 21.45 -8.60 -10.96
N VAL A 158 20.61 -8.66 -11.99
CA VAL A 158 19.15 -8.50 -11.86
C VAL A 158 18.45 -9.79 -12.25
N SER A 159 17.59 -10.26 -11.35
CA SER A 159 16.70 -11.42 -11.55
C SER A 159 16.00 -11.39 -12.91
N GLN A 160 15.82 -12.57 -13.51
CA GLN A 160 15.05 -12.70 -14.75
C GLN A 160 13.55 -12.48 -14.53
N ARG A 161 13.08 -12.66 -13.29
CA ARG A 161 11.69 -12.51 -12.87
C ARG A 161 11.40 -11.12 -12.28
N ALA A 162 12.35 -10.20 -12.32
CA ALA A 162 12.18 -8.85 -11.81
C ALA A 162 11.05 -8.11 -12.56
N ALA A 163 10.07 -7.60 -11.81
CA ALA A 163 9.06 -6.71 -12.34
C ALA A 163 9.71 -5.43 -12.90
N ARG A 164 9.20 -4.95 -14.04
CA ARG A 164 9.76 -3.79 -14.77
C ARG A 164 11.28 -3.91 -14.99
N LYS A 165 11.79 -5.12 -15.25
CA LYS A 165 13.22 -5.36 -15.48
C LYS A 165 13.88 -4.39 -16.47
N PRO A 166 13.29 -4.06 -17.63
CA PRO A 166 13.89 -3.07 -18.54
C PRO A 166 14.11 -1.70 -17.88
N GLN A 167 13.12 -1.22 -17.12
CA GLN A 167 13.20 0.04 -16.39
C GLN A 167 14.22 -0.03 -15.25
N LEU A 168 14.29 -1.16 -14.53
CA LEU A 168 15.28 -1.37 -13.48
C LEU A 168 16.72 -1.37 -14.05
N LEU A 169 16.95 -2.02 -15.20
CA LEU A 169 18.25 -2.00 -15.87
C LEU A 169 18.62 -0.59 -16.36
N GLN A 170 17.64 0.16 -16.89
CA GLN A 170 17.85 1.55 -17.28
C GLN A 170 18.19 2.44 -16.09
N LEU A 171 17.50 2.25 -14.96
CA LEU A 171 17.80 2.92 -13.70
C LEU A 171 19.23 2.61 -13.23
N LEU A 172 19.60 1.34 -13.16
CA LEU A 172 20.95 0.91 -12.76
C LEU A 172 22.03 1.52 -13.66
N LYS A 173 21.79 1.58 -14.97
CA LYS A 173 22.69 2.25 -15.92
C LYS A 173 22.81 3.76 -15.63
N LYS A 174 21.69 4.45 -15.38
CA LYS A 174 21.66 5.87 -15.00
C LYS A 174 22.43 6.12 -13.70
N LEU A 175 22.35 5.21 -12.74
CA LEU A 175 23.07 5.27 -11.45
C LEU A 175 24.54 4.83 -11.56
N GLY A 176 25.03 4.46 -12.75
CA GLY A 176 26.41 4.04 -12.97
C GLY A 176 26.75 2.70 -12.30
N ALA A 177 25.80 1.77 -12.24
CA ALA A 177 26.06 0.41 -11.77
C ALA A 177 26.85 -0.39 -12.82
N GLN A 178 27.78 -1.24 -12.37
CA GLN A 178 28.39 -2.26 -13.21
C GLN A 178 27.44 -3.46 -13.31
N ILE A 179 26.65 -3.52 -14.39
CA ILE A 179 25.62 -4.55 -14.56
C ILE A 179 26.24 -5.84 -15.13
N GLU A 180 26.01 -6.97 -14.48
CA GLU A 180 26.33 -8.29 -15.01
C GLU A 180 25.22 -8.81 -15.93
N THR A 181 25.61 -9.41 -17.05
CA THR A 181 24.69 -9.98 -18.05
C THR A 181 24.70 -11.50 -18.09
N GLY A 182 25.47 -12.14 -17.21
CA GLY A 182 25.52 -13.60 -17.08
C GLY A 182 24.17 -14.20 -16.69
N GLN A 183 23.98 -15.49 -16.98
CA GLN A 183 22.75 -16.20 -16.59
C GLN A 183 22.56 -16.28 -15.07
N ASN A 184 23.67 -16.33 -14.32
CA ASN A 184 23.70 -16.35 -12.86
C ASN A 184 24.59 -15.22 -12.34
N PRO A 185 24.32 -14.70 -11.12
CA PRO A 185 25.18 -13.71 -10.48
C PRO A 185 26.56 -14.30 -10.17
N SER A 186 27.62 -13.50 -10.34
CA SER A 186 28.96 -13.88 -9.85
C SER A 186 28.97 -13.98 -8.30
N PRO A 187 30.01 -14.60 -7.69
CA PRO A 187 30.15 -14.65 -6.23
C PRO A 187 30.32 -13.27 -5.55
N ALA A 188 30.64 -12.22 -6.31
CA ALA A 188 30.81 -10.86 -5.79
C ALA A 188 29.57 -9.97 -5.99
N ALA A 189 28.66 -10.35 -6.89
CA ALA A 189 27.54 -9.50 -7.27
C ALA A 189 26.54 -9.21 -6.14
N LEU A 190 26.06 -7.98 -6.07
CA LEU A 190 24.80 -7.66 -5.42
C LEU A 190 23.67 -8.19 -6.32
N THR A 191 22.84 -9.06 -5.76
CA THR A 191 21.70 -9.65 -6.47
C THR A 191 20.44 -8.84 -6.18
N LEU A 192 19.84 -8.26 -7.23
CA LEU A 192 18.58 -7.53 -7.12
C LEU A 192 17.42 -8.37 -7.65
N VAL A 193 16.42 -8.54 -6.79
CA VAL A 193 15.10 -9.07 -7.15
C VAL A 193 14.06 -7.96 -7.07
N ALA A 194 13.03 -8.02 -7.91
CA ALA A 194 11.91 -7.06 -7.86
C ALA A 194 10.58 -7.81 -7.92
N PRO A 195 10.20 -8.54 -6.87
CA PRO A 195 8.98 -9.35 -6.88
C PRO A 195 7.72 -8.49 -6.81
N LEU A 196 6.63 -9.02 -7.37
CA LEU A 196 5.27 -8.59 -7.07
C LEU A 196 4.68 -9.54 -6.03
N GLY A 197 4.37 -9.03 -4.84
CA GLY A 197 3.72 -9.76 -3.75
C GLY A 197 4.56 -10.79 -2.99
N PHE A 198 5.62 -11.35 -3.57
CA PHE A 198 6.58 -12.20 -2.85
C PHE A 198 7.56 -11.39 -2.00
N ASP A 199 8.07 -12.02 -0.96
CA ASP A 199 9.21 -11.54 -0.17
C ASP A 199 10.56 -11.94 -0.81
N VAL A 200 11.65 -11.36 -0.31
CA VAL A 200 13.01 -11.55 -0.84
C VAL A 200 13.51 -12.96 -0.55
N THR A 201 13.19 -13.50 0.63
CA THR A 201 13.53 -14.89 1.00
C THR A 201 12.96 -15.89 -0.01
N THR A 202 11.68 -15.75 -0.36
CA THR A 202 10.98 -16.61 -1.32
C THR A 202 11.66 -16.54 -2.68
N MET A 203 12.00 -15.35 -3.15
CA MET A 203 12.71 -15.19 -4.42
C MET A 203 14.10 -15.83 -4.39
N ALA A 204 14.85 -15.66 -3.29
CA ALA A 204 16.16 -16.29 -3.14
C ALA A 204 16.08 -17.83 -3.21
N VAL A 205 15.07 -18.43 -2.57
CA VAL A 205 14.86 -19.89 -2.62
C VAL A 205 14.43 -20.35 -4.00
N VAL A 206 13.41 -19.71 -4.60
CA VAL A 206 12.83 -20.10 -5.89
C VAL A 206 13.83 -19.99 -7.02
N GLU A 207 14.63 -18.92 -7.05
CA GLU A 207 15.66 -18.70 -8.07
C GLU A 207 17.03 -19.27 -7.70
N ARG A 208 17.16 -19.94 -6.54
CA ARG A 208 18.41 -20.54 -6.02
C ARG A 208 19.55 -19.52 -5.94
N LEU A 209 19.24 -18.32 -5.46
CA LEU A 209 20.18 -17.22 -5.25
C LEU A 209 20.82 -17.32 -3.86
N ASP A 210 21.99 -16.70 -3.71
CA ASP A 210 22.62 -16.55 -2.40
C ASP A 210 21.86 -15.48 -1.58
N PRO A 211 21.15 -15.86 -0.50
CA PRO A 211 20.35 -14.92 0.27
C PRO A 211 21.22 -13.85 0.95
N ALA A 212 22.49 -14.15 1.25
CA ALA A 212 23.40 -13.20 1.90
C ALA A 212 23.72 -11.95 1.05
N ARG A 213 23.50 -12.04 -0.27
CA ARG A 213 23.77 -10.97 -1.24
C ARG A 213 22.54 -10.57 -2.05
N THR A 214 21.36 -11.05 -1.65
CA THR A 214 20.09 -10.77 -2.34
C THR A 214 19.32 -9.66 -1.62
N VAL A 215 18.93 -8.64 -2.37
CA VAL A 215 18.13 -7.48 -1.90
C VAL A 215 16.95 -7.28 -2.84
N GLY A 216 15.77 -7.03 -2.28
CA GLY A 216 14.57 -6.69 -3.04
C GLY A 216 14.48 -5.20 -3.33
N ILE A 217 13.91 -4.83 -4.48
CA ILE A 217 13.49 -3.46 -4.80
C ILE A 217 12.02 -3.43 -5.23
N ASP A 218 11.24 -2.52 -4.65
CA ASP A 218 9.84 -2.34 -5.04
C ASP A 218 9.74 -1.59 -6.38
N MET A 219 9.20 -2.27 -7.40
CA MET A 219 9.02 -1.76 -8.76
C MET A 219 7.55 -1.78 -9.20
N LEU A 220 6.59 -1.80 -8.27
CA LEU A 220 5.17 -1.70 -8.62
C LEU A 220 4.88 -0.36 -9.33
N VAL A 221 5.36 0.72 -8.71
CA VAL A 221 5.25 2.09 -9.23
C VAL A 221 6.47 2.40 -10.09
N ASP A 222 6.26 3.16 -11.16
CA ASP A 222 7.35 3.62 -12.03
C ASP A 222 8.29 4.58 -11.27
N ASP A 223 9.60 4.30 -11.28
CA ASP A 223 10.60 5.03 -10.50
C ASP A 223 10.53 6.54 -10.79
N ASP A 224 10.34 6.93 -12.06
CA ASP A 224 10.29 8.34 -12.49
C ASP A 224 9.12 9.11 -11.89
N THR A 225 8.08 8.41 -11.42
CA THR A 225 6.90 9.02 -10.77
C THR A 225 7.00 9.06 -9.24
N THR A 226 8.02 8.43 -8.67
CA THR A 226 8.23 8.36 -7.22
C THR A 226 9.33 9.30 -6.74
N ARG A 227 9.20 9.75 -5.49
CA ARG A 227 10.24 10.52 -4.78
C ARG A 227 11.11 9.65 -3.87
N ARG A 228 10.82 8.35 -3.79
CA ARG A 228 11.48 7.40 -2.88
C ARG A 228 11.55 6.00 -3.48
N ARG A 229 12.70 5.33 -3.29
CA ARG A 229 12.90 3.91 -3.59
C ARG A 229 12.79 3.08 -2.32
N VAL A 230 12.26 1.88 -2.43
CA VAL A 230 12.12 0.97 -1.28
C VAL A 230 12.89 -0.30 -1.55
N LEU A 231 13.82 -0.60 -0.65
CA LEU A 231 14.62 -1.82 -0.64
C LEU A 231 14.16 -2.73 0.49
N ALA A 232 14.17 -4.03 0.27
CA ALA A 232 13.90 -5.03 1.30
C ALA A 232 15.11 -5.96 1.47
N THR A 233 15.47 -6.23 2.71
CA THR A 233 16.43 -7.29 3.07
C THR A 233 15.71 -8.62 3.29
N ASN A 234 16.45 -9.72 3.32
CA ASN A 234 16.02 -10.99 3.90
C ASN A 234 16.80 -11.27 5.21
N PRO A 235 16.42 -12.30 6.01
CA PRO A 235 17.10 -12.60 7.27
C PRO A 235 18.61 -12.85 7.19
N ALA A 236 19.12 -13.22 6.01
CA ALA A 236 20.55 -13.49 5.80
C ALA A 236 21.29 -12.33 5.11
N THR A 237 20.61 -11.29 4.61
CA THR A 237 21.26 -10.20 3.86
C THR A 237 22.38 -9.58 4.68
N ARG A 238 23.60 -9.60 4.13
CA ARG A 238 24.76 -9.01 4.79
C ARG A 238 24.67 -7.47 4.80
N PRO A 239 25.14 -6.81 5.88
CA PRO A 239 25.10 -5.35 5.98
C PRO A 239 25.81 -4.62 4.83
N ASP A 240 26.95 -5.11 4.34
CA ASP A 240 27.68 -4.50 3.23
C ASP A 240 26.88 -4.53 1.92
N MET A 241 26.14 -5.61 1.65
CA MET A 241 25.29 -5.74 0.46
C MET A 241 24.05 -4.85 0.56
N ARG A 242 23.44 -4.78 1.75
CA ARG A 242 22.36 -3.83 2.05
C ARG A 242 22.83 -2.39 1.84
N ASP A 243 24.00 -2.05 2.38
CA ASP A 243 24.54 -0.69 2.34
C ASP A 243 24.99 -0.32 0.92
N ALA A 244 25.57 -1.25 0.17
CA ALA A 244 25.86 -1.09 -1.25
C ALA A 244 24.59 -0.85 -2.08
N ALA A 245 23.52 -1.61 -1.83
CA ALA A 245 22.24 -1.41 -2.51
C ALA A 245 21.64 -0.04 -2.20
N HIS A 246 21.63 0.36 -0.92
CA HIS A 246 21.15 1.67 -0.51
C HIS A 246 21.99 2.78 -1.16
N ALA A 247 23.32 2.74 -1.02
CA ALA A 247 24.22 3.74 -1.58
C ALA A 247 24.05 3.87 -3.10
N LEU A 248 23.95 2.75 -3.82
CA LEU A 248 23.70 2.76 -5.26
C LEU A 248 22.37 3.44 -5.60
N MET A 249 21.28 3.04 -4.94
CA MET A 249 19.94 3.55 -5.20
C MET A 249 19.73 4.98 -4.72
N ALA A 250 20.68 5.57 -3.99
CA ALA A 250 20.64 6.97 -3.56
C ALA A 250 21.57 7.88 -4.37
N ARG A 251 22.32 7.36 -5.37
CA ARG A 251 23.35 8.13 -6.10
C ARG A 251 22.84 9.38 -6.83
N ASP A 252 21.57 9.38 -7.23
CA ASP A 252 20.93 10.54 -7.86
C ASP A 252 20.19 11.46 -6.87
N GLY A 253 20.41 11.25 -5.56
CA GLY A 253 19.79 12.03 -4.49
C GLY A 253 18.36 11.64 -4.15
N LYS A 254 17.78 10.64 -4.82
CA LYS A 254 16.44 10.15 -4.47
C LYS A 254 16.48 9.43 -3.11
N ALA A 255 15.50 9.71 -2.26
CA ALA A 255 15.41 9.09 -0.94
C ALA A 255 15.25 7.56 -1.05
N VAL A 256 15.83 6.82 -0.10
CA VAL A 256 15.76 5.36 -0.06
C VAL A 256 15.31 4.91 1.32
N SER A 257 14.36 3.99 1.37
CA SER A 257 13.97 3.30 2.61
C SER A 257 14.35 1.84 2.52
N VAL A 258 15.06 1.34 3.52
CA VAL A 258 15.37 -0.08 3.67
C VAL A 258 14.44 -0.67 4.72
N ILE A 259 13.63 -1.64 4.32
CA ILE A 259 12.69 -2.36 5.18
C ILE A 259 13.15 -3.80 5.40
N ARG A 260 12.62 -4.46 6.42
CA ARG A 260 12.80 -5.91 6.59
C ARG A 260 12.01 -6.68 5.54
N ASP A 261 12.26 -7.99 5.50
CA ASP A 261 11.64 -8.86 4.51
C ASP A 261 10.12 -8.86 4.65
N SER A 262 9.42 -8.61 3.55
CA SER A 262 7.96 -8.44 3.53
C SER A 262 7.39 -8.88 2.20
N GLY A 263 6.42 -9.80 2.24
CA GLY A 263 5.62 -10.12 1.07
C GLY A 263 4.83 -8.90 0.63
N GLY A 264 5.14 -8.36 -0.55
CA GLY A 264 4.50 -7.15 -1.11
C GLY A 264 5.06 -5.82 -0.59
N PHE A 265 6.24 -5.81 0.05
CA PHE A 265 6.86 -4.59 0.58
C PHE A 265 5.90 -3.79 1.48
N VAL A 266 5.86 -2.46 1.37
CA VAL A 266 4.88 -1.58 2.03
C VAL A 266 3.84 -1.11 1.02
N THR A 267 4.30 -0.55 -0.11
CA THR A 267 3.44 0.06 -1.12
C THR A 267 2.53 -0.97 -1.77
N GLN A 268 3.07 -2.13 -2.19
CA GLN A 268 2.24 -3.14 -2.86
C GLN A 268 1.14 -3.68 -1.94
N ARG A 269 1.46 -3.99 -0.67
CA ARG A 269 0.47 -4.45 0.31
C ARG A 269 -0.69 -3.46 0.45
N VAL A 270 -0.37 -2.19 0.68
CA VAL A 270 -1.37 -1.14 0.94
C VAL A 270 -2.20 -0.85 -0.30
N VAL A 271 -1.55 -0.62 -1.44
CA VAL A 271 -2.22 -0.35 -2.72
C VAL A 271 -3.12 -1.51 -3.10
N ALA A 272 -2.61 -2.74 -3.07
CA ALA A 272 -3.38 -3.90 -3.46
C ALA A 272 -4.57 -4.14 -2.53
N THR A 273 -4.43 -3.90 -1.22
CA THR A 273 -5.54 -3.99 -0.27
C THR A 273 -6.61 -2.94 -0.53
N ILE A 274 -6.22 -1.69 -0.79
CA ILE A 274 -7.15 -0.60 -1.16
C ILE A 274 -7.93 -0.96 -2.43
N VAL A 275 -7.23 -1.37 -3.50
CA VAL A 275 -7.83 -1.76 -4.78
C VAL A 275 -8.77 -2.95 -4.60
N ASN A 276 -8.37 -3.95 -3.81
CA ASN A 276 -9.15 -5.17 -3.62
C ASN A 276 -10.46 -4.90 -2.86
N ILE A 277 -10.43 -4.06 -1.82
CA ILE A 277 -11.63 -3.65 -1.07
C ILE A 277 -12.58 -2.89 -2.00
N ALA A 278 -12.06 -1.91 -2.74
CA ALA A 278 -12.83 -1.16 -3.73
C ALA A 278 -13.49 -2.05 -4.80
N ALA A 279 -12.73 -2.99 -5.36
CA ALA A 279 -13.24 -3.95 -6.32
C ALA A 279 -14.34 -4.84 -5.72
N ASP A 280 -14.22 -5.23 -4.45
CA ASP A 280 -15.23 -6.01 -3.73
C ASP A 280 -16.51 -5.19 -3.47
N MET A 281 -16.39 -3.90 -3.18
CA MET A 281 -17.53 -2.98 -3.03
C MET A 281 -18.33 -2.87 -4.34
N CYS A 282 -17.65 -2.72 -5.48
CA CYS A 282 -18.31 -2.72 -6.78
C CYS A 282 -18.91 -4.08 -7.13
N GLN A 283 -18.23 -5.19 -6.79
CA GLN A 283 -18.77 -6.54 -6.97
C GLN A 283 -20.09 -6.77 -6.23
N GLN A 284 -20.21 -6.18 -5.04
CA GLN A 284 -21.40 -6.26 -4.18
C GLN A 284 -22.47 -5.22 -4.55
N ALA A 285 -22.22 -4.40 -5.58
CA ALA A 285 -23.08 -3.27 -5.96
C ALA A 285 -23.37 -2.33 -4.78
N ILE A 286 -22.37 -2.09 -3.92
CA ILE A 286 -22.47 -1.08 -2.86
C ILE A 286 -22.59 0.31 -3.49
N CYS A 287 -21.79 0.55 -4.52
CA CYS A 287 -21.81 1.76 -5.33
C CYS A 287 -21.24 1.46 -6.73
N THR A 288 -21.48 2.36 -7.68
CA THR A 288 -20.86 2.28 -9.02
C THR A 288 -19.36 2.57 -8.92
N PRO A 289 -18.54 2.13 -9.90
CA PRO A 289 -17.14 2.55 -10.00
C PRO A 289 -16.98 4.06 -10.00
N GLN A 290 -17.86 4.79 -10.69
CA GLN A 290 -17.82 6.25 -10.73
C GLN A 290 -18.05 6.89 -9.34
N ASP A 291 -19.08 6.46 -8.63
CA ASP A 291 -19.39 7.01 -7.30
C ASP A 291 -18.32 6.65 -6.27
N LEU A 292 -17.76 5.43 -6.35
CA LEU A 292 -16.63 5.02 -5.52
C LEU A 292 -15.43 5.97 -5.71
N GLU A 293 -15.04 6.21 -6.96
CA GLU A 293 -13.92 7.07 -7.31
C GLU A 293 -14.11 8.49 -6.79
N LEU A 294 -15.30 9.08 -6.99
CA LEU A 294 -15.64 10.42 -6.49
C LEU A 294 -15.62 10.48 -4.95
N ALA A 295 -16.23 9.50 -4.29
CA ALA A 295 -16.33 9.42 -2.84
C ALA A 295 -14.94 9.34 -2.20
N VAL A 296 -14.07 8.48 -2.71
CA VAL A 296 -12.73 8.28 -2.14
C VAL A 296 -11.83 9.48 -2.39
N LYS A 297 -11.81 10.04 -3.61
CA LYS A 297 -10.98 11.22 -3.93
C LYS A 297 -11.37 12.42 -3.07
N LEU A 298 -12.66 12.68 -2.89
CA LEU A 298 -13.14 13.84 -2.14
C LEU A 298 -13.21 13.61 -0.64
N GLY A 299 -13.58 12.41 -0.19
CA GLY A 299 -13.81 12.07 1.21
C GLY A 299 -12.53 11.65 1.95
N LEU A 300 -11.67 10.85 1.30
CA LEU A 300 -10.41 10.37 1.89
C LEU A 300 -9.19 11.18 1.41
N GLY A 301 -9.35 12.02 0.40
CA GLY A 301 -8.26 12.84 -0.13
C GLY A 301 -7.16 12.04 -0.81
N TYR A 302 -7.48 10.84 -1.31
CA TYR A 302 -6.51 10.00 -2.04
C TYR A 302 -6.03 10.71 -3.32
N PRO A 303 -4.77 10.48 -3.74
CA PRO A 303 -4.22 11.09 -4.96
C PRO A 303 -4.91 10.59 -6.23
N LEU A 304 -5.42 9.36 -6.19
CA LEU A 304 -6.19 8.67 -7.23
C LEU A 304 -7.28 7.89 -6.52
N GLY A 305 -8.44 7.69 -7.14
CA GLY A 305 -9.36 6.75 -6.55
C GLY A 305 -8.88 5.30 -6.77
N PRO A 306 -9.49 4.34 -6.05
CA PRO A 306 -8.90 3.03 -5.87
C PRO A 306 -8.83 2.18 -7.14
N LEU A 307 -9.84 2.23 -8.00
CA LEU A 307 -9.88 1.44 -9.23
C LEU A 307 -8.96 2.09 -10.28
N GLU A 308 -8.94 3.43 -10.36
CA GLU A 308 -7.97 4.20 -11.15
C GLU A 308 -6.52 3.86 -10.75
N MET A 309 -6.27 3.70 -9.45
CA MET A 309 -4.96 3.28 -8.92
C MET A 309 -4.60 1.87 -9.40
N GLY A 310 -5.56 0.93 -9.36
CA GLY A 310 -5.34 -0.43 -9.86
C GLY A 310 -5.08 -0.48 -11.36
N ASP A 311 -5.79 0.32 -12.15
CA ASP A 311 -5.55 0.46 -13.59
C ASP A 311 -4.18 1.07 -13.89
N ARG A 312 -3.80 2.13 -13.15
CA ARG A 312 -2.49 2.78 -13.30
C ARG A 312 -1.32 1.84 -13.04
N TYR A 313 -1.42 1.00 -12.03
CA TYR A 313 -0.35 0.07 -11.66
C TYR A 313 -0.45 -1.29 -12.37
N GLY A 314 -1.48 -1.46 -13.20
CA GLY A 314 -1.76 -2.66 -13.96
C GLY A 314 -2.65 -3.63 -13.17
N PRO A 315 -3.89 -3.90 -13.62
CA PRO A 315 -4.81 -4.76 -12.87
C PRO A 315 -4.27 -6.19 -12.75
N THR A 316 -3.51 -6.67 -13.74
CA THR A 316 -2.80 -7.96 -13.68
C THR A 316 -1.70 -7.96 -12.61
N ASN A 317 -0.94 -6.86 -12.46
CA ASN A 317 0.10 -6.75 -11.44
C ASN A 317 -0.51 -6.73 -10.04
N VAL A 318 -1.60 -5.98 -9.82
CA VAL A 318 -2.29 -5.94 -8.52
C VAL A 318 -2.86 -7.31 -8.17
N LEU A 319 -3.42 -8.01 -9.16
CA LEU A 319 -3.89 -9.38 -8.99
C LEU A 319 -2.74 -10.33 -8.61
N GLU A 320 -1.59 -10.24 -9.28
CA GLU A 320 -0.38 -11.02 -8.97
C GLU A 320 0.12 -10.73 -7.55
N VAL A 321 0.18 -9.45 -7.14
CA VAL A 321 0.57 -9.05 -5.78
C VAL A 321 -0.29 -9.77 -4.74
N LEU A 322 -1.62 -9.73 -4.88
CA LEU A 322 -2.53 -10.36 -3.92
C LEU A 322 -2.41 -11.88 -3.91
N PHE A 323 -2.27 -12.52 -5.07
CA PHE A 323 -2.07 -13.97 -5.14
C PHE A 323 -0.77 -14.41 -4.45
N ASN A 324 0.32 -13.71 -4.74
CA ASN A 324 1.62 -14.04 -4.18
C ASN A 324 1.64 -13.74 -2.67
N MET A 325 1.03 -12.64 -2.22
CA MET A 325 0.84 -12.36 -0.79
C MET A 325 -0.04 -13.42 -0.10
N GLN A 326 -1.13 -13.85 -0.72
CA GLN A 326 -1.96 -14.93 -0.18
C GLN A 326 -1.15 -16.23 -0.04
N THR A 327 -0.24 -16.50 -0.97
CA THR A 327 0.66 -17.65 -0.93
C THR A 327 1.69 -17.53 0.20
N VAL A 328 2.29 -16.35 0.39
CA VAL A 328 3.28 -16.07 1.45
C VAL A 328 2.65 -16.18 2.84
N TYR A 329 1.51 -15.51 3.07
CA TYR A 329 0.93 -15.38 4.40
C TYR A 329 -0.10 -16.46 4.73
N GLY A 330 -0.70 -17.12 3.73
CA GLY A 330 -1.85 -18.02 3.92
C GLY A 330 -3.11 -17.32 4.46
N ASP A 331 -3.10 -15.98 4.60
CA ASP A 331 -4.19 -15.24 5.22
C ASP A 331 -5.30 -14.94 4.18
N PRO A 332 -6.55 -15.34 4.42
CA PRO A 332 -7.69 -15.04 3.53
C PRO A 332 -7.97 -13.55 3.36
N ARG A 333 -7.37 -12.67 4.19
CA ARG A 333 -7.34 -11.21 3.99
C ARG A 333 -6.85 -10.82 2.60
N TYR A 334 -5.87 -11.54 2.06
CA TYR A 334 -5.26 -11.21 0.77
C TYR A 334 -5.93 -11.86 -0.43
N ARG A 335 -7.04 -12.59 -0.24
CA ARG A 335 -7.74 -13.24 -1.35
C ARG A 335 -8.21 -12.17 -2.37
N PRO A 336 -7.88 -12.28 -3.66
CA PRO A 336 -8.40 -11.37 -4.68
C PRO A 336 -9.93 -11.45 -4.75
N SER A 337 -10.61 -10.31 -4.86
CA SER A 337 -12.06 -10.27 -5.11
C SER A 337 -12.38 -10.83 -6.50
N PRO A 338 -13.58 -11.38 -6.73
CA PRO A 338 -13.98 -11.85 -8.06
C PRO A 338 -13.89 -10.76 -9.13
N TRP A 339 -14.22 -9.51 -8.79
CA TRP A 339 -14.11 -8.35 -9.69
C TRP A 339 -12.69 -8.15 -10.19
N LEU A 340 -11.73 -8.03 -9.26
CA LEU A 340 -10.31 -7.86 -9.59
C LEU A 340 -9.75 -9.09 -10.30
N ARG A 341 -10.12 -10.31 -9.84
CA ARG A 341 -9.65 -11.55 -10.45
C ARG A 341 -10.05 -11.65 -11.92
N ARG A 342 -11.31 -11.37 -12.24
CA ARG A 342 -11.83 -11.47 -13.61
C ARG A 342 -11.21 -10.40 -14.51
N ARG A 343 -11.22 -9.14 -14.09
CA ARG A 343 -10.72 -8.01 -14.89
C ARG A 343 -9.19 -8.05 -15.03
N GLY A 344 -8.48 -8.30 -13.93
CA GLY A 344 -7.02 -8.42 -13.94
C GLY A 344 -6.49 -9.59 -14.75
N ALA A 345 -7.20 -10.74 -14.77
CA ALA A 345 -6.78 -11.91 -15.54
C ALA A 345 -6.87 -11.70 -17.06
N ILE A 346 -7.80 -10.86 -17.53
CA ILE A 346 -8.00 -10.59 -18.96
C ILE A 346 -7.50 -9.20 -19.39
N GLY A 347 -6.82 -8.47 -18.50
CA GLY A 347 -6.28 -7.13 -18.77
C GLY A 347 -7.35 -6.06 -18.99
N LEU A 348 -8.55 -6.24 -18.42
CA LEU A 348 -9.64 -5.27 -18.50
C LEU A 348 -9.50 -4.22 -17.40
N SER A 349 -9.95 -2.99 -17.68
CA SER A 349 -10.02 -1.91 -16.69
C SER A 349 -10.88 -2.32 -15.50
N LEU A 350 -10.44 -1.94 -14.30
CA LEU A 350 -11.20 -2.12 -13.06
C LEU A 350 -12.44 -1.24 -12.99
N LEU A 351 -12.53 -0.20 -13.82
CA LEU A 351 -13.71 0.66 -13.97
C LEU A 351 -14.77 0.06 -14.91
N HIS A 352 -14.46 -1.02 -15.63
CA HIS A 352 -15.40 -1.62 -16.56
C HIS A 352 -16.59 -2.25 -15.84
N GLU A 353 -17.80 -1.84 -16.20
CA GLU A 353 -19.06 -2.40 -15.71
C GLU A 353 -19.60 -3.46 -16.68
N GLU A 354 -20.16 -4.53 -16.13
CA GLU A 354 -20.85 -5.56 -16.91
C GLU A 354 -22.25 -5.04 -17.31
N ALA A 355 -22.72 -5.45 -18.50
CA ALA A 355 -24.00 -4.99 -19.07
C ALA A 355 -25.23 -5.65 -18.44
#